data_AF-G0NI14-F1
#
_entry.id   AF-G0NI14-F1
#
_cell.length_a   1.000
_cell.length_b   1.000
_cell.length_c   1.000
_cell.angle_alpha   90.00
_cell.angle_beta   90.00
_cell.angle_gamma   90.00
#
_symmetry.space_group_name_H-M   'P 1'
#
loop_
_entity.id
_entity.type
_entity.pdbx_description
1 polymer ?
#
loop_
_entity_poly.entity_id
_entity_poly.type
_entity_poly.pdbx_seq_one_letter_code
_entity_poly.pdbx_strand_id
1 'polypeptide(L)'
;MPRRPNWQTTCEGFVCSICWTNFSATDSAMKPRVAPQCGHSFCLGCLEAIARTSRTQPPTTRCPSCRRETNILPKNFVINYAMLDVINSMNEAKERQRPAKTKKGEGILVQCFENQNHEAELYCTSCKEAYCEKCYMKSHEKSRLMQQHRAVKMADKPEVIPMCSEHPHREAIFHCPVASCSHYEKVGCGECGKLYHRDHPCSKILNRIKANSDMMMECHKLLQEKKETLTSHQEDIIGSIKSFGLSDTISHHEQLITEHFGPNEDESALRKYRIFVLYEKKQLECQKKDIAFQIRQIEILDKKLLKKWLQKVNLHEAELIIEARKNLRKRIIKTKVYFKLEEYNFRPDMSARPSRPVEVAASTSGR
;
A
#
# COMPACT_ATOMS: atom_id res chain seq x y z
N MET A 1 16.29 8.04 -25.76
CA MET A 1 16.74 8.99 -24.72
C MET A 1 16.29 8.47 -23.36
N PRO A 2 17.18 8.22 -22.38
CA PRO A 2 16.73 7.79 -21.06
C PRO A 2 16.01 8.95 -20.38
N ARG A 3 14.85 8.64 -19.79
CA ARG A 3 13.94 9.56 -19.11
C ARG A 3 14.69 10.30 -18.01
N ARG A 4 14.58 11.63 -17.99
CA ARG A 4 15.09 12.45 -16.87
C ARG A 4 14.24 12.15 -15.61
N PRO A 5 14.84 11.78 -14.47
CA PRO A 5 14.09 11.62 -13.22
C PRO A 5 13.59 12.97 -12.69
N ASN A 6 12.44 12.92 -12.02
CA ASN A 6 11.71 14.03 -11.43
C ASN A 6 12.56 14.76 -10.36
N TRP A 7 12.82 16.07 -10.52
CA TRP A 7 13.84 16.84 -9.77
C TRP A 7 13.45 17.33 -8.37
N GLN A 8 12.57 16.63 -7.63
CA GLN A 8 12.08 17.13 -6.34
C GLN A 8 12.40 16.25 -5.12
N THR A 9 13.26 15.23 -5.23
CA THR A 9 13.60 14.36 -4.06
C THR A 9 15.04 13.83 -3.96
N THR A 10 15.98 14.26 -4.81
CA THR A 10 17.38 13.81 -4.72
C THR A 10 18.24 14.85 -4.03
N CYS A 11 18.89 14.46 -2.92
CA CYS A 11 19.92 15.27 -2.25
C CYS A 11 21.03 15.61 -3.26
N GLU A 12 21.04 16.85 -3.76
CA GLU A 12 22.05 17.36 -4.68
C GLU A 12 23.43 17.23 -4.03
N GLY A 13 24.30 16.36 -4.56
CA GLY A 13 25.73 16.30 -4.17
C GLY A 13 26.35 14.91 -3.98
N PHE A 14 25.56 13.84 -3.81
CA PHE A 14 26.08 12.50 -3.44
C PHE A 14 25.80 11.40 -4.49
N VAL A 15 25.80 11.77 -5.77
CA VAL A 15 25.62 10.85 -6.90
C VAL A 15 26.89 10.74 -7.74
N CYS A 16 27.14 9.56 -8.30
CA CYS A 16 28.18 9.40 -9.29
C CYS A 16 27.76 10.06 -10.62
N SER A 17 28.58 10.94 -11.19
CA SER A 17 28.27 11.64 -12.45
C SER A 17 28.32 10.75 -13.71
N ILE A 18 28.73 9.49 -13.60
CA ILE A 18 28.70 8.52 -14.71
C ILE A 18 27.39 7.75 -14.74
N CYS A 19 27.06 7.04 -13.66
CA CYS A 19 25.87 6.20 -13.59
C CYS A 19 24.64 6.91 -12.99
N TRP A 20 24.82 8.11 -12.43
CA TRP A 20 23.78 8.91 -11.77
C TRP A 20 23.13 8.22 -10.56
N THR A 21 23.76 7.17 -10.03
CA THR A 21 23.32 6.46 -8.82
C THR A 21 24.01 7.04 -7.58
N ASN A 22 23.29 7.04 -6.45
CA ASN A 22 23.83 7.47 -5.15
C ASN A 22 25.04 6.65 -4.73
N PHE A 23 26.05 7.32 -4.17
CA PHE A 23 27.15 6.62 -3.50
C PHE A 23 26.66 5.83 -2.29
N SER A 24 27.34 4.73 -1.98
CA SER A 24 26.97 3.85 -0.86
C SER A 24 28.20 3.45 -0.06
N ALA A 25 28.05 3.43 1.27
CA ALA A 25 29.03 2.88 2.19
C ALA A 25 29.00 1.33 2.21
N THR A 26 27.84 0.74 1.90
CA THR A 26 27.59 -0.70 2.03
C THR A 26 27.82 -1.46 0.73
N ASP A 27 27.50 -0.87 -0.41
CA ASP A 27 27.73 -1.47 -1.73
C ASP A 27 29.14 -1.12 -2.22
N SER A 28 30.00 -2.15 -2.32
CA SER A 28 31.39 -2.02 -2.76
C SER A 28 31.53 -1.37 -4.14
N ALA A 29 30.62 -1.66 -5.08
CA ALA A 29 30.66 -1.08 -6.42
C ALA A 29 30.28 0.41 -6.40
N MET A 30 29.47 0.83 -5.43
CA MET A 30 29.00 2.20 -5.26
C MET A 30 29.83 3.04 -4.28
N LYS A 31 30.94 2.51 -3.76
CA LYS A 31 31.86 3.27 -2.90
C LYS A 31 32.54 4.40 -3.70
N PRO A 32 32.50 5.66 -3.22
CA PRO A 32 33.14 6.79 -3.89
C PRO A 32 34.66 6.72 -3.74
N ARG A 33 35.37 6.78 -4.86
CA ARG A 33 36.82 6.75 -4.98
C ARG A 33 37.33 8.08 -5.53
N VAL A 34 38.36 8.63 -4.90
CA VAL A 34 38.98 9.91 -5.24
C VAL A 34 40.07 9.67 -6.28
N ALA A 35 39.94 10.31 -7.45
CA ALA A 35 40.97 10.30 -8.48
C ALA A 35 42.23 11.05 -7.95
N PRO A 36 43.40 10.37 -7.83
CA PRO A 36 44.56 10.91 -7.12
C PRO A 36 45.10 12.24 -7.65
N GLN A 37 44.97 12.48 -8.96
CA GLN A 37 45.56 13.66 -9.62
C GLN A 37 44.65 14.89 -9.64
N CYS A 38 43.38 14.77 -9.22
CA CYS A 38 42.42 15.87 -9.37
C CYS A 38 41.32 15.94 -8.32
N GLY A 39 41.21 14.98 -7.40
CA GLY A 39 40.24 15.02 -6.31
C GLY A 39 38.79 14.68 -6.70
N HIS A 40 38.49 14.50 -8.00
CA HIS A 40 37.13 14.12 -8.44
C HIS A 40 36.75 12.72 -7.94
N SER A 41 35.48 12.55 -7.55
CA SER A 41 34.99 11.31 -6.95
C SER A 41 34.00 10.59 -7.87
N PHE A 42 34.19 9.27 -8.04
CA PHE A 42 33.31 8.40 -8.82
C PHE A 42 33.15 7.04 -8.14
N CYS A 43 32.15 6.24 -8.51
CA CYS A 43 31.98 4.95 -7.87
C CYS A 43 32.99 3.95 -8.43
N LEU A 44 33.42 3.00 -7.58
CA LEU A 44 34.40 1.99 -7.95
C LEU A 44 33.99 1.22 -9.21
N GLY A 45 32.72 0.80 -9.31
CA GLY A 45 32.22 0.06 -10.46
C GLY A 45 32.35 0.82 -11.79
N CYS A 46 32.10 2.13 -11.77
CA CYS A 46 32.27 2.97 -12.96
C CYS A 46 33.74 3.14 -13.34
N LEU A 47 34.63 3.35 -12.36
CA LEU A 47 36.06 3.47 -12.62
C LEU A 47 36.66 2.16 -13.14
N GLU A 48 36.23 1.02 -12.60
CA GLU A 48 36.65 -0.29 -13.10
C GLU A 48 36.15 -0.55 -14.52
N ALA A 49 34.91 -0.18 -14.85
CA ALA A 49 34.39 -0.29 -16.21
C ALA A 49 35.20 0.55 -17.21
N ILE A 50 35.60 1.77 -16.82
CA ILE A 50 36.44 2.64 -17.64
C ILE A 50 37.84 2.06 -17.80
N ALA A 51 38.45 1.58 -16.71
CA ALA A 51 39.79 0.98 -16.74
C ALA A 51 39.83 -0.28 -17.63
N ARG A 52 38.77 -1.11 -17.62
CA ARG A 52 38.64 -2.28 -18.52
C ARG A 52 38.56 -1.90 -20.00
N THR A 53 38.12 -0.69 -20.30
CA THR A 53 38.04 -0.18 -21.69
C THR A 53 39.38 0.41 -22.16
N SER A 54 40.33 0.64 -21.26
CA SER A 54 41.67 1.14 -21.60
C SER A 54 42.49 0.07 -22.32
N ARG A 55 43.09 0.46 -23.46
CA ARG A 55 43.94 -0.42 -24.27
C ARG A 55 45.44 -0.34 -23.90
N THR A 56 45.79 0.34 -22.81
CA THR A 56 47.18 0.53 -22.38
C THR A 56 47.65 -0.64 -21.50
N GLN A 57 48.94 -0.97 -21.54
CA GLN A 57 49.58 -1.88 -20.57
C GLN A 57 50.73 -1.16 -19.85
N PRO A 58 50.67 -0.99 -18.51
CA PRO A 58 49.55 -1.37 -17.63
C PRO A 58 48.29 -0.52 -17.88
N PRO A 59 47.09 -1.01 -17.49
CA PRO A 59 45.84 -0.28 -17.68
C PRO A 59 45.87 1.02 -16.87
N THR A 60 45.85 2.16 -17.56
CA THR A 60 45.74 3.48 -16.94
C THR A 60 44.27 3.86 -16.79
N THR A 61 43.96 4.58 -15.72
CA THR A 61 42.60 5.10 -15.48
C THR A 61 42.62 6.61 -15.68
N ARG A 62 41.73 7.12 -16.55
CA ARG A 62 41.56 8.57 -16.75
C ARG A 62 40.40 9.08 -15.91
N CYS A 63 40.57 10.23 -15.27
CA CYS A 63 39.46 10.91 -14.61
C CYS A 63 38.37 11.28 -15.63
N PRO A 64 37.11 10.84 -15.47
CA PRO A 64 36.00 11.17 -16.36
C PRO A 64 35.74 12.67 -16.53
N SER A 65 35.90 13.46 -15.45
CA SER A 65 35.59 14.90 -15.47
C SER A 65 36.69 15.74 -16.11
N CYS A 66 37.96 15.48 -15.78
CA CYS A 66 39.07 16.36 -16.16
C CYS A 66 40.17 15.65 -16.97
N ARG A 67 39.96 14.37 -17.33
CA ARG A 67 40.82 13.54 -18.18
C ARG A 67 42.27 13.32 -17.72
N ARG A 68 42.65 13.79 -16.53
CA ARG A 68 43.98 13.51 -15.95
C ARG A 68 44.16 12.01 -15.74
N GLU A 69 45.31 11.50 -16.19
CA GLU A 69 45.63 10.07 -16.14
C GLU A 69 46.27 9.68 -14.80
N THR A 70 46.11 8.42 -14.42
CA THR A 70 46.87 7.82 -13.33
C THR A 70 47.19 6.37 -13.65
N ASN A 71 48.38 5.95 -13.21
CA ASN A 71 48.88 4.58 -13.35
C ASN A 71 48.47 3.69 -12.15
N ILE A 72 47.63 4.22 -11.26
CA ILE A 72 47.08 3.48 -10.12
C ILE A 72 45.78 2.80 -10.57
N LEU A 73 45.55 1.56 -10.14
CA LEU A 73 44.30 0.85 -10.42
C LEU A 73 43.13 1.44 -9.61
N PRO A 74 41.90 1.47 -10.15
CA PRO A 74 40.72 2.03 -9.48
C PRO A 74 40.47 1.52 -8.05
N LYS A 75 40.71 0.22 -7.82
CA LYS A 75 40.55 -0.41 -6.50
C LYS A 75 41.47 0.18 -5.42
N ASN A 76 42.61 0.75 -5.85
CA ASN A 76 43.63 1.36 -4.99
C ASN A 76 43.46 2.88 -4.85
N PHE A 77 42.45 3.48 -5.47
CA PHE A 77 42.13 4.89 -5.24
C PHE A 77 41.65 5.07 -3.81
N VAL A 78 41.97 6.20 -3.20
CA VAL A 78 41.53 6.52 -1.84
C VAL A 78 40.00 6.60 -1.81
N ILE A 79 39.38 5.98 -0.81
CA ILE A 79 37.93 6.10 -0.60
C ILE A 79 37.64 7.49 -0.05
N ASN A 80 36.61 8.15 -0.57
CA ASN A 80 36.18 9.45 -0.04
C ASN A 80 35.38 9.25 1.25
N TYR A 81 36.07 9.00 2.37
CA TYR A 81 35.43 8.77 3.67
C TYR A 81 34.65 9.98 4.15
N ALA A 82 35.14 11.20 3.92
CA ALA A 82 34.40 12.42 4.26
C ALA A 82 33.02 12.48 3.58
N MET A 83 32.94 12.08 2.31
CA MET A 83 31.67 11.97 1.59
C MET A 83 30.78 10.86 2.16
N LEU A 84 31.35 9.71 2.53
CA LEU A 84 30.62 8.63 3.18
C LEU A 84 30.12 9.01 4.58
N ASP A 85 30.88 9.78 5.35
CA ASP A 85 30.52 10.25 6.68
C ASP A 85 29.37 11.25 6.62
N VAL A 86 29.36 12.13 5.60
CA VAL A 86 28.22 13.02 5.36
C VAL A 86 27.01 12.24 4.87
N ILE A 87 27.16 11.25 3.97
CA ILE A 87 26.06 10.37 3.54
C ILE A 87 25.50 9.59 4.74
N ASN A 88 26.36 9.05 5.60
CA ASN A 88 25.98 8.32 6.79
C ASN A 88 25.31 9.26 7.81
N SER A 89 25.85 10.46 8.04
CA SER A 89 25.23 11.48 8.90
C SER A 89 23.88 11.94 8.37
N MET A 90 23.72 12.09 7.05
CA MET A 90 22.44 12.41 6.40
C MET A 90 21.47 11.24 6.45
N ASN A 91 21.94 10.00 6.28
CA ASN A 91 21.14 8.80 6.44
C ASN A 91 20.73 8.62 7.90
N GLU A 92 21.61 8.88 8.86
CA GLU A 92 21.31 8.90 10.28
C GLU A 92 20.38 10.05 10.66
N ALA A 93 20.51 11.24 10.07
CA ALA A 93 19.56 12.33 10.22
C ALA A 93 18.21 11.96 9.60
N LYS A 94 18.19 11.26 8.47
CA LYS A 94 17.00 10.63 7.89
C LYS A 94 16.49 9.47 8.74
N GLU A 95 17.32 8.74 9.49
CA GLU A 95 16.91 7.69 10.44
C GLU A 95 16.41 8.30 11.76
N ARG A 96 16.91 9.48 12.15
CA ARG A 96 16.42 10.30 13.28
C ARG A 96 15.14 11.07 12.90
N GLN A 97 14.95 11.37 11.61
CA GLN A 97 13.71 11.89 11.02
C GLN A 97 12.76 10.78 10.54
N ARG A 98 13.23 9.54 10.37
CA ARG A 98 12.39 8.35 10.38
C ARG A 98 11.99 8.20 11.84
N PRO A 99 10.71 8.32 12.18
CA PRO A 99 10.32 8.15 13.56
C PRO A 99 10.74 6.74 14.01
N ALA A 100 11.51 6.69 15.10
CA ALA A 100 11.61 5.51 15.94
C ALA A 100 10.21 4.94 16.11
N LYS A 101 10.06 3.61 16.02
CA LYS A 101 8.80 2.91 16.32
C LYS A 101 8.39 3.16 17.79
N THR A 102 7.76 4.31 18.01
CA THR A 102 6.68 4.51 18.95
C THR A 102 5.52 4.98 18.09
N LYS A 103 4.48 4.16 17.98
CA LYS A 103 3.29 4.43 17.16
C LYS A 103 2.53 5.63 17.76
N LYS A 104 2.97 6.86 17.45
CA LYS A 104 2.18 8.08 17.69
C LYS A 104 1.20 8.24 16.52
N GLY A 105 -0.10 8.08 16.78
CA GLY A 105 -1.18 8.31 15.82
C GLY A 105 -1.47 7.19 14.80
N GLU A 106 -0.98 5.97 15.03
CA GLU A 106 -1.30 4.84 14.13
C GLU A 106 -2.78 4.43 14.30
N GLY A 107 -3.63 4.83 13.36
CA GLY A 107 -5.07 4.58 13.44
C GLY A 107 -5.89 5.80 13.04
N ILE A 108 -5.41 6.98 13.40
CA ILE A 108 -6.11 8.26 13.23
C ILE A 108 -6.38 8.57 11.76
N LEU A 109 -7.64 8.82 11.41
CA LEU A 109 -8.04 9.23 10.06
C LEU A 109 -7.73 10.71 9.83
N VAL A 110 -8.20 11.56 10.74
CA VAL A 110 -7.98 13.02 10.72
C VAL A 110 -7.42 13.46 12.06
N GLN A 111 -6.30 14.17 12.03
CA GLN A 111 -5.65 14.66 13.24
C GLN A 111 -6.39 15.87 13.81
N CYS A 112 -6.47 15.94 15.13
CA CYS A 112 -6.87 17.14 15.84
C CYS A 112 -5.78 18.22 15.69
N PHE A 113 -6.20 19.45 15.44
CA PHE A 113 -5.35 20.64 15.29
C PHE A 113 -4.48 20.89 16.54
N GLU A 114 -5.06 20.76 17.74
CA GLU A 114 -4.36 20.99 19.02
C GLU A 114 -3.43 19.84 19.41
N ASN A 115 -3.69 18.62 18.93
CA ASN A 115 -2.89 17.45 19.29
C ASN A 115 -2.95 16.40 18.18
N GLN A 116 -1.83 16.20 17.49
CA GLN A 116 -1.69 15.25 16.38
C GLN A 116 -1.91 13.77 16.79
N ASN A 117 -1.92 13.46 18.10
CA ASN A 117 -2.24 12.13 18.61
C ASN A 117 -3.73 11.92 18.92
N HIS A 118 -4.56 12.94 18.77
CA HIS A 118 -6.01 12.81 18.90
C HIS A 118 -6.65 12.72 17.52
N GLU A 119 -7.70 11.92 17.42
CA GLU A 119 -8.56 11.87 16.24
C GLU A 119 -9.61 12.98 16.30
N ALA A 120 -9.77 13.69 15.19
CA ALA A 120 -10.74 14.75 15.07
C ALA A 120 -12.15 14.19 14.85
N GLU A 121 -13.09 14.69 15.62
CA GLU A 121 -14.51 14.33 15.56
C GLU A 121 -15.36 15.52 15.13
N LEU A 122 -14.86 16.73 15.37
CA LEU A 122 -15.50 18.01 15.09
C LEU A 122 -14.68 18.83 14.10
N TYR A 123 -15.37 19.58 13.26
CA TYR A 123 -14.81 20.59 12.37
C TYR A 123 -15.37 21.96 12.75
N CYS A 124 -14.49 22.89 13.11
CA CYS A 124 -14.86 24.27 13.40
C CYS A 124 -14.97 25.04 12.07
N THR A 125 -16.17 25.48 11.70
CA THR A 125 -16.40 26.20 10.44
C THR A 125 -15.80 27.61 10.46
N SER A 126 -15.56 28.17 11.64
CA SER A 126 -14.96 29.49 11.82
C SER A 126 -13.43 29.45 11.72
N CYS A 127 -12.79 28.54 12.47
CA CYS A 127 -11.33 28.33 12.40
C CYS A 127 -10.89 27.65 11.09
N LYS A 128 -11.80 26.92 10.45
CA LYS A 128 -11.53 26.00 9.34
C LYS A 128 -10.61 24.83 9.70
N GLU A 129 -10.58 24.47 10.98
CA GLU A 129 -9.70 23.44 11.54
C GLU A 129 -10.49 22.30 12.19
N ALA A 130 -9.86 21.12 12.28
CA ALA A 130 -10.46 19.90 12.83
C ALA A 130 -9.98 19.66 14.28
N TYR A 131 -10.87 19.25 15.18
CA TYR A 131 -10.59 19.05 16.60
C TYR A 131 -11.20 17.76 17.11
N CYS A 132 -10.55 17.13 18.11
CA CYS A 132 -11.27 16.19 18.98
C CYS A 132 -12.17 16.96 19.94
N GLU A 133 -13.22 16.32 20.45
CA GLU A 133 -14.21 16.97 21.31
C GLU A 133 -13.59 17.68 22.51
N LYS A 134 -12.67 17.00 23.22
CA LYS A 134 -11.98 17.56 24.39
C LYS A 134 -11.14 18.79 24.07
N CYS A 135 -10.39 18.76 22.97
CA CYS A 135 -9.57 19.89 22.53
C CYS A 135 -10.44 21.05 22.07
N TYR A 136 -11.55 20.77 21.38
CA TYR A 136 -12.52 21.79 20.96
C TYR A 136 -13.09 22.53 22.17
N MET A 137 -13.65 21.81 23.16
CA MET A 137 -14.20 22.44 24.36
C MET A 137 -13.16 23.28 25.09
N LYS A 138 -11.92 22.78 25.22
CA LYS A 138 -10.85 23.51 25.91
C LYS A 138 -10.50 24.84 25.23
N SER A 139 -10.43 24.89 23.90
CA SER A 139 -10.03 26.09 23.16
C SER A 139 -11.20 27.01 22.78
N HIS A 140 -12.41 26.47 22.65
CA HIS A 140 -13.57 27.22 22.16
C HIS A 140 -14.56 27.61 23.27
N GLU A 141 -14.66 26.86 24.35
CA GLU A 141 -15.64 27.14 25.42
C GLU A 141 -15.13 28.19 26.42
N LYS A 142 -13.81 28.26 26.66
CA LYS A 142 -13.23 29.14 27.68
C LYS A 142 -13.00 30.59 27.24
N SER A 143 -12.89 30.84 25.93
CA SER A 143 -12.63 32.17 25.38
C SER A 143 -13.91 32.79 24.81
N ARG A 144 -14.28 33.98 25.28
CA ARG A 144 -15.50 34.70 24.85
C ARG A 144 -15.54 34.97 23.33
N LEU A 145 -14.38 35.09 22.68
CA LEU A 145 -14.27 35.25 21.22
C LEU A 145 -14.50 33.93 20.48
N MET A 146 -14.04 32.81 21.05
CA MET A 146 -14.12 31.50 20.41
C MET A 146 -15.47 30.80 20.66
N GLN A 147 -16.23 31.21 21.67
CA GLN A 147 -17.58 30.67 21.95
C GLN A 147 -18.57 30.92 20.80
N GLN A 148 -18.33 31.95 19.99
CA GLN A 148 -19.17 32.25 18.81
C GLN A 148 -18.83 31.37 17.61
N HIS A 149 -17.74 30.62 17.67
CA HIS A 149 -17.38 29.70 16.60
C HIS A 149 -18.34 28.53 16.57
N ARG A 150 -18.73 28.15 15.36
CA ARG A 150 -19.62 27.01 15.13
C ARG A 150 -18.80 25.79 14.73
N ALA A 151 -19.17 24.63 15.26
CA ALA A 151 -18.63 23.35 14.82
C ALA A 151 -19.72 22.42 14.32
N VAL A 152 -19.32 21.51 13.44
CA VAL A 152 -20.11 20.39 12.92
C VAL A 152 -19.32 19.10 13.11
N LYS A 153 -19.95 17.92 12.97
CA LYS A 153 -19.18 16.67 12.96
C LYS A 153 -18.31 16.60 11.71
N MET A 154 -17.20 15.86 11.77
CA MET A 154 -16.32 15.67 10.61
C MET A 154 -17.04 15.08 9.39
N ALA A 155 -18.05 14.21 9.61
CA ALA A 155 -18.88 13.66 8.54
C ALA A 155 -19.73 14.74 7.83
N ASP A 156 -20.12 15.77 8.57
CA ASP A 156 -20.96 16.88 8.10
C ASP A 156 -20.12 18.09 7.61
N LYS A 157 -18.79 17.91 7.54
CA LYS A 157 -17.88 18.94 7.02
C LYS A 157 -18.31 19.34 5.60
N PRO A 158 -18.48 20.65 5.32
CA PRO A 158 -18.82 21.12 3.98
C PRO A 158 -17.80 20.68 2.93
N GLU A 159 -18.29 20.42 1.72
CA GLU A 159 -17.47 20.05 0.57
C GLU A 159 -16.48 21.18 0.22
N VAL A 160 -15.19 20.85 0.04
CA VAL A 160 -14.16 21.84 -0.30
C VAL A 160 -13.98 21.89 -1.81
N ILE A 161 -14.27 23.06 -2.39
CA ILE A 161 -14.03 23.33 -3.81
C ILE A 161 -12.53 23.63 -3.98
N PRO A 162 -11.83 22.95 -4.90
CA PRO A 162 -10.42 23.22 -5.16
C PRO A 162 -10.24 24.59 -5.84
N MET A 163 -9.08 25.20 -5.62
CA MET A 163 -8.67 26.37 -6.39
C MET A 163 -8.22 25.95 -7.79
N CYS A 164 -8.29 26.87 -8.76
CA CYS A 164 -7.81 26.65 -10.11
C CYS A 164 -6.27 26.60 -10.12
N SER A 165 -5.69 25.57 -10.76
CA SER A 165 -4.23 25.41 -10.85
C SER A 165 -3.54 26.59 -11.55
N GLU A 166 -4.16 27.16 -12.59
CA GLU A 166 -3.64 28.33 -13.31
C GLU A 166 -3.94 29.66 -12.59
N HIS A 167 -4.98 29.70 -11.75
CA HIS A 167 -5.42 30.89 -11.03
C HIS A 167 -5.67 30.55 -9.56
N PRO A 168 -4.62 30.41 -8.72
CA PRO A 168 -4.73 29.86 -7.35
C PRO A 168 -5.62 30.64 -6.38
N HIS A 169 -5.96 31.89 -6.72
CA HIS A 169 -6.86 32.75 -5.94
C HIS A 169 -8.34 32.61 -6.34
N ARG A 170 -8.67 31.75 -7.31
CA ARG A 170 -10.03 31.57 -7.81
C ARG A 170 -10.46 30.13 -7.66
N GLU A 171 -11.66 29.93 -7.14
CA GLU A 171 -12.27 28.61 -7.06
C GLU A 171 -12.49 28.04 -8.47
N ALA A 172 -12.28 26.73 -8.59
CA ALA A 172 -12.70 26.01 -9.76
C ALA A 172 -14.23 25.91 -9.79
N ILE A 173 -14.81 26.03 -10.98
CA ILE A 173 -16.26 25.95 -11.17
C ILE A 173 -16.67 24.80 -12.09
N PHE A 174 -15.72 24.27 -12.87
CA PHE A 174 -16.00 23.21 -13.84
C PHE A 174 -14.95 22.09 -13.81
N HIS A 175 -15.36 20.95 -14.37
CA HIS A 175 -14.53 19.82 -14.75
C HIS A 175 -14.74 19.50 -16.23
N CYS A 176 -13.64 19.38 -16.98
CA CYS A 176 -13.60 19.01 -18.39
C CYS A 176 -13.42 17.48 -18.53
N PRO A 177 -14.44 16.75 -19.01
CA PRO A 177 -14.35 15.30 -19.20
C PRO A 177 -13.61 14.88 -20.49
N VAL A 178 -13.22 15.83 -21.34
CA VAL A 178 -12.63 15.53 -22.66
C VAL A 178 -11.20 15.02 -22.50
N ALA A 179 -10.99 13.73 -22.80
CA ALA A 179 -9.68 13.08 -22.71
C ALA A 179 -8.65 13.72 -23.65
N SER A 180 -9.06 14.08 -24.87
CA SER A 180 -8.23 14.72 -25.89
C SER A 180 -8.06 16.23 -25.70
N CYS A 181 -8.59 16.83 -24.64
CA CYS A 181 -8.41 18.25 -24.40
C CYS A 181 -6.92 18.55 -24.19
N SER A 182 -6.41 19.51 -24.97
CA SER A 182 -5.01 19.95 -25.01
C SER A 182 -4.55 20.61 -23.72
N HIS A 183 -5.47 21.10 -22.90
CA HIS A 183 -5.18 21.58 -21.56
C HIS A 183 -4.99 20.39 -20.61
N TYR A 184 -3.82 20.34 -19.97
CA TYR A 184 -3.46 19.28 -19.03
C TYR A 184 -4.46 19.25 -17.87
N GLU A 185 -4.76 20.43 -17.30
CA GLU A 185 -5.68 20.54 -16.18
C GLU A 185 -7.15 20.44 -16.59
N LYS A 186 -7.82 19.44 -16.01
CA LYS A 186 -9.22 19.12 -16.26
C LYS A 186 -10.18 19.87 -15.34
N VAL A 187 -9.67 20.73 -14.47
CA VAL A 187 -10.43 21.52 -13.49
C VAL A 187 -10.01 22.98 -13.59
N GLY A 188 -10.96 23.91 -13.62
CA GLY A 188 -10.65 25.33 -13.82
C GLY A 188 -11.73 26.31 -13.38
N CYS A 189 -11.35 27.60 -13.35
CA CYS A 189 -12.23 28.72 -13.04
C CYS A 189 -12.95 29.24 -14.30
N GLY A 190 -13.89 30.18 -14.16
CA GLY A 190 -14.66 30.68 -15.31
C GLY A 190 -13.84 31.29 -16.46
N GLU A 191 -12.65 31.82 -16.18
CA GLU A 191 -11.74 32.36 -17.20
C GLU A 191 -11.10 31.25 -18.05
N CYS A 192 -10.56 30.21 -17.42
CA CYS A 192 -10.07 29.01 -18.12
C CYS A 192 -11.16 28.40 -19.01
N GLY A 193 -12.40 28.42 -18.53
CA GLY A 193 -13.57 27.97 -19.28
C GLY A 193 -13.74 28.72 -20.61
N LYS A 194 -13.62 30.06 -20.57
CA LYS A 194 -13.80 30.92 -21.75
C LYS A 194 -12.63 30.87 -22.74
N LEU A 195 -11.41 30.69 -22.24
CA LEU A 195 -10.17 30.74 -23.03
C LEU A 195 -9.84 29.37 -23.65
N TYR A 196 -9.93 28.29 -22.87
CA TYR A 196 -9.38 26.98 -23.26
C TYR A 196 -10.45 25.89 -23.39
N HIS A 197 -11.66 26.11 -22.86
CA HIS A 197 -12.71 25.09 -22.81
C HIS A 197 -14.07 25.58 -23.33
N ARG A 198 -14.08 26.56 -24.23
CA ARG A 198 -15.32 27.16 -24.75
C ARG A 198 -16.23 26.13 -25.43
N ASP A 199 -15.63 25.23 -26.20
CA ASP A 199 -16.33 24.22 -27.01
C ASP A 199 -16.30 22.82 -26.36
N HIS A 200 -15.84 22.72 -25.11
CA HIS A 200 -15.83 21.47 -24.38
C HIS A 200 -17.13 21.31 -23.56
N PRO A 201 -17.73 20.11 -23.50
CA PRO A 201 -18.89 19.81 -22.66
C PRO A 201 -18.47 19.71 -21.19
N CYS A 202 -18.14 20.85 -20.58
CA CYS A 202 -17.70 20.96 -19.21
C CYS A 202 -18.88 20.83 -18.24
N SER A 203 -18.67 20.04 -17.19
CA SER A 203 -19.64 19.83 -16.10
C SER A 203 -19.30 20.68 -14.89
N LYS A 204 -20.30 21.06 -14.07
CA LYS A 204 -20.05 21.77 -12.79
C LYS A 204 -19.24 20.89 -11.84
N ILE A 205 -18.14 21.42 -11.31
CA ILE A 205 -17.25 20.64 -10.42
C ILE A 205 -17.95 20.18 -9.14
N LEU A 206 -18.85 21.00 -8.59
CA LEU A 206 -19.59 20.66 -7.37
C LEU A 206 -20.42 19.39 -7.53
N ASN A 207 -21.04 19.18 -8.70
CA ASN A 207 -21.82 17.96 -8.96
C ASN A 207 -20.91 16.72 -8.96
N ARG A 208 -19.71 16.85 -9.53
CA ARG A 208 -18.70 15.78 -9.54
C ARG A 208 -18.20 15.49 -8.13
N ILE A 209 -17.91 16.51 -7.33
CA ILE A 209 -17.50 16.37 -5.93
C ILE A 209 -18.56 15.61 -5.14
N LYS A 210 -19.84 16.02 -5.23
CA LYS A 210 -20.94 15.33 -4.54
C LYS A 210 -21.08 13.87 -4.98
N ALA A 211 -21.13 13.62 -6.29
CA ALA A 211 -21.24 12.26 -6.82
C ALA A 211 -20.07 11.37 -6.38
N ASN A 212 -18.86 11.90 -6.37
CA ASN A 212 -17.69 11.17 -5.88
C ASN A 212 -17.74 10.96 -4.36
N SER A 213 -18.21 11.94 -3.58
CA SER A 213 -18.41 11.84 -2.13
C SER A 213 -19.36 10.68 -1.80
N ASP A 214 -20.51 10.61 -2.48
CA ASP A 214 -21.50 9.54 -2.34
C ASP A 214 -20.91 8.19 -2.75
N MET A 215 -20.22 8.15 -3.89
CA MET A 215 -19.59 6.92 -4.39
C MET A 215 -18.45 6.41 -3.47
N MET A 216 -17.72 7.30 -2.79
CA MET A 216 -16.71 6.90 -1.80
C MET A 216 -17.37 6.21 -0.61
N MET A 217 -18.48 6.75 -0.09
CA MET A 217 -19.21 6.15 1.02
C MET A 217 -19.86 4.82 0.66
N GLU A 218 -20.39 4.70 -0.57
CA GLU A 218 -20.88 3.42 -1.07
C GLU A 218 -19.74 2.40 -1.19
N CYS A 219 -18.58 2.79 -1.71
CA CYS A 219 -17.41 1.91 -1.77
C CYS A 219 -16.95 1.50 -0.37
N HIS A 220 -16.94 2.43 0.61
CA HIS A 220 -16.60 2.15 2.00
C HIS A 220 -17.54 1.08 2.58
N LYS A 221 -18.85 1.25 2.43
CA LYS A 221 -19.85 0.29 2.89
C LYS A 221 -19.63 -1.11 2.28
N LEU A 222 -19.50 -1.19 0.96
CA LEU A 222 -19.29 -2.47 0.26
C LEU A 222 -17.96 -3.13 0.64
N LEU A 223 -16.91 -2.33 0.91
CA LEU A 223 -15.62 -2.85 1.38
C LEU A 223 -15.74 -3.43 2.80
N GLN A 224 -16.52 -2.80 3.68
CA GLN A 224 -16.80 -3.33 5.02
C GLN A 224 -17.57 -4.65 4.96
N GLU A 225 -18.65 -4.74 4.18
CA GLU A 225 -19.40 -5.99 3.97
C GLU A 225 -18.50 -7.12 3.43
N LYS A 226 -17.62 -6.78 2.48
CA LYS A 226 -16.64 -7.72 1.92
C LYS A 226 -15.61 -8.17 2.97
N LYS A 227 -15.15 -7.25 3.83
CA LYS A 227 -14.22 -7.55 4.94
C LYS A 227 -14.88 -8.44 5.98
N GLU A 228 -16.14 -8.21 6.33
CA GLU A 228 -16.90 -9.05 7.26
C GLU A 228 -16.99 -10.49 6.75
N THR A 229 -17.34 -10.65 5.46
CA THR A 229 -17.39 -11.98 4.81
C THR A 229 -16.02 -12.68 4.86
N LEU A 230 -14.93 -11.97 4.56
CA LEU A 230 -13.57 -12.54 4.63
C LEU A 230 -13.14 -12.87 6.05
N THR A 231 -13.55 -12.07 7.04
CA THR A 231 -13.24 -12.32 8.45
C THR A 231 -13.94 -13.59 8.92
N SER A 232 -15.22 -13.78 8.57
CA SER A 232 -15.93 -15.04 8.83
C SER A 232 -15.23 -16.24 8.18
N HIS A 233 -14.83 -16.13 6.91
CA HIS A 233 -14.03 -17.17 6.24
C HIS A 233 -12.69 -17.43 6.92
N GLN A 234 -12.05 -16.39 7.48
CA GLN A 234 -10.80 -16.52 8.22
C GLN A 234 -11.00 -17.30 9.52
N GLU A 235 -12.13 -17.11 10.20
CA GLU A 235 -12.47 -17.88 11.40
C GLU A 235 -12.74 -19.34 11.06
N ASP A 236 -13.53 -19.60 10.02
CA ASP A 236 -13.85 -20.96 9.56
C ASP A 236 -12.60 -21.74 9.14
N ILE A 237 -11.69 -21.10 8.39
CA ILE A 237 -10.46 -21.76 7.96
C ILE A 237 -9.50 -22.01 9.12
N ILE A 238 -9.47 -21.13 10.14
CA ILE A 238 -8.71 -21.35 11.36
C ILE A 238 -9.27 -22.56 12.12
N GLY A 239 -10.60 -22.67 12.24
CA GLY A 239 -11.28 -23.83 12.81
C GLY A 239 -10.95 -25.11 12.05
N SER A 240 -10.99 -25.06 10.73
CA SER A 240 -10.66 -26.19 9.85
C SER A 240 -9.20 -26.61 9.99
N ILE A 241 -8.23 -25.69 9.97
CA ILE A 241 -6.81 -26.04 10.16
C ILE A 241 -6.58 -26.76 11.51
N LYS A 242 -7.28 -26.35 12.57
CA LYS A 242 -7.19 -26.99 13.88
C LYS A 242 -7.68 -28.45 13.84
N SER A 243 -8.77 -28.76 13.15
CA SER A 243 -9.26 -30.14 13.04
C SER A 243 -8.32 -31.09 12.30
N PHE A 244 -7.43 -30.56 11.44
CA PHE A 244 -6.39 -31.33 10.74
C PHE A 244 -5.04 -31.39 11.50
N GLY A 245 -4.98 -30.88 12.74
CA GLY A 245 -3.76 -30.83 13.55
C GLY A 245 -3.49 -32.09 14.36
N LEU A 246 -4.15 -32.18 15.51
CA LEU A 246 -4.10 -33.27 16.48
C LEU A 246 -5.53 -33.44 17.01
N SER A 247 -6.40 -34.03 16.19
CA SER A 247 -7.81 -34.24 16.55
C SER A 247 -8.07 -35.72 16.80
N ASP A 248 -9.00 -36.00 17.70
CA ASP A 248 -9.50 -37.36 17.95
C ASP A 248 -10.02 -38.01 16.66
N THR A 249 -10.51 -37.21 15.71
CA THR A 249 -10.94 -37.64 14.38
C THR A 249 -9.81 -38.29 13.57
N ILE A 250 -8.58 -37.79 13.65
CA ILE A 250 -7.44 -38.40 12.95
C ILE A 250 -7.19 -39.80 13.51
N SER A 251 -7.07 -39.91 14.83
CA SER A 251 -6.86 -41.19 15.51
C SER A 251 -7.98 -42.19 15.23
N HIS A 252 -9.23 -41.71 15.24
CA HIS A 252 -10.40 -42.53 14.95
C HIS A 252 -10.40 -43.06 13.51
N HIS A 253 -10.10 -42.20 12.53
CA HIS A 253 -9.99 -42.64 11.13
C HIS A 253 -8.85 -43.63 10.92
N GLU A 254 -7.69 -43.42 11.56
CA GLU A 254 -6.59 -44.39 11.51
C GLU A 254 -7.01 -45.74 12.09
N GLN A 255 -7.72 -45.76 13.22
CA GLN A 255 -8.26 -46.98 13.81
C GLN A 255 -9.22 -47.70 12.85
N LEU A 256 -10.16 -46.98 12.22
CA LEU A 256 -11.11 -47.56 11.25
C LEU A 256 -10.40 -48.18 10.04
N ILE A 257 -9.28 -47.60 9.58
CA ILE A 257 -8.48 -48.16 8.49
C ILE A 257 -7.83 -49.47 8.93
N THR A 258 -7.20 -49.49 10.11
CA THR A 258 -6.56 -50.70 10.66
C THR A 258 -7.58 -51.81 10.90
N GLU A 259 -8.78 -51.50 11.39
CA GLU A 259 -9.88 -52.46 11.56
C GLU A 259 -10.36 -53.04 10.22
N HIS A 260 -10.31 -52.27 9.13
CA HIS A 260 -10.77 -52.71 7.81
C HIS A 260 -9.82 -53.71 7.13
N PHE A 261 -8.50 -53.51 7.23
CA PHE A 261 -7.49 -54.31 6.53
C PHE A 261 -6.76 -55.34 7.43
N GLY A 262 -6.89 -55.24 8.75
CA GLY A 262 -6.19 -56.10 9.70
C GLY A 262 -4.70 -55.73 9.89
N PRO A 263 -3.98 -56.43 10.80
CA PRO A 263 -2.74 -55.93 11.40
C PRO A 263 -1.50 -55.75 10.50
N ASN A 264 -1.55 -56.05 9.19
CA ASN A 264 -0.36 -56.02 8.32
C ASN A 264 -0.62 -55.59 6.85
N GLU A 265 -1.85 -55.24 6.46
CA GLU A 265 -2.20 -54.83 5.09
C GLU A 265 -2.64 -53.34 4.98
N ASP A 266 -2.66 -52.62 6.10
CA ASP A 266 -3.18 -51.26 6.22
C ASP A 266 -2.16 -50.14 5.92
N GLU A 267 -0.86 -50.44 5.86
CA GLU A 267 0.21 -49.44 5.78
C GLU A 267 0.07 -48.50 4.56
N SER A 268 -0.39 -49.04 3.42
CA SER A 268 -0.65 -48.25 2.21
C SER A 268 -1.84 -47.31 2.36
N ALA A 269 -2.94 -47.78 2.97
CA ALA A 269 -4.15 -46.99 3.20
C ALA A 269 -3.91 -45.90 4.25
N LEU A 270 -3.25 -46.23 5.36
CA LEU A 270 -2.82 -45.27 6.39
C LEU A 270 -1.89 -44.21 5.81
N ARG A 271 -0.92 -44.59 4.97
CA ARG A 271 -0.04 -43.64 4.29
C ARG A 271 -0.81 -42.68 3.39
N LYS A 272 -1.76 -43.19 2.57
CA LYS A 272 -2.63 -42.34 1.73
C LYS A 272 -3.43 -41.36 2.58
N TYR A 273 -3.99 -41.81 3.71
CA TYR A 273 -4.78 -40.97 4.60
C TYR A 273 -3.94 -39.87 5.26
N ARG A 274 -2.78 -40.21 5.82
CA ARG A 274 -1.85 -39.24 6.41
C ARG A 274 -1.38 -38.20 5.40
N ILE A 275 -1.06 -38.62 4.17
CA ILE A 275 -0.72 -37.70 3.06
C ILE A 275 -1.90 -36.76 2.77
N PHE A 276 -3.13 -37.27 2.71
CA PHE A 276 -4.32 -36.45 2.55
C PHE A 276 -4.45 -35.39 3.65
N VAL A 277 -4.38 -35.79 4.92
CA VAL A 277 -4.50 -34.88 6.08
C VAL A 277 -3.44 -33.77 6.01
N LEU A 278 -2.17 -34.14 5.78
CA LEU A 278 -1.07 -33.18 5.67
C LEU A 278 -1.24 -32.22 4.49
N TYR A 279 -1.62 -32.74 3.32
CA TYR A 279 -1.80 -31.94 2.12
C TYR A 279 -2.97 -30.96 2.27
N GLU A 280 -4.13 -31.44 2.76
CA GLU A 280 -5.33 -30.61 2.90
C GLU A 280 -5.09 -29.50 3.93
N LYS A 281 -4.46 -29.82 5.06
CA LYS A 281 -4.01 -28.82 6.04
C LYS A 281 -3.13 -27.76 5.39
N LYS A 282 -2.17 -28.17 4.56
CA LYS A 282 -1.26 -27.25 3.88
C LYS A 282 -1.99 -26.32 2.91
N GLN A 283 -2.98 -26.83 2.17
CA GLN A 283 -3.81 -26.01 1.30
C GLN A 283 -4.61 -24.97 2.09
N LEU A 284 -5.23 -25.38 3.21
CA LEU A 284 -5.94 -24.46 4.10
C LEU A 284 -5.01 -23.38 4.67
N GLU A 285 -3.79 -23.72 5.08
CA GLU A 285 -2.79 -22.74 5.54
C GLU A 285 -2.43 -21.70 4.48
N CYS A 286 -2.28 -22.12 3.21
CA CYS A 286 -2.03 -21.21 2.09
C CYS A 286 -3.22 -20.27 1.89
N GLN A 287 -4.44 -20.83 1.82
CA GLN A 287 -5.68 -20.05 1.66
C GLN A 287 -5.89 -19.05 2.82
N LYS A 288 -5.52 -19.42 4.06
CA LYS A 288 -5.58 -18.52 5.23
C LYS A 288 -4.71 -17.29 5.03
N LYS A 289 -3.51 -17.46 4.48
CA LYS A 289 -2.59 -16.34 4.20
C LYS A 289 -3.16 -15.42 3.13
N ASP A 290 -3.78 -15.98 2.10
CA ASP A 290 -4.42 -15.21 1.02
C ASP A 290 -5.61 -14.39 1.53
N ILE A 291 -6.49 -14.99 2.34
CA ILE A 291 -7.60 -14.27 3.01
C ILE A 291 -7.05 -13.13 3.87
N ALA A 292 -6.07 -13.41 4.72
CA ALA A 292 -5.45 -12.41 5.57
C ALA A 292 -4.82 -11.26 4.77
N PHE A 293 -4.23 -11.56 3.61
CA PHE A 293 -3.71 -10.54 2.70
C PHE A 293 -4.84 -9.69 2.12
N GLN A 294 -5.93 -10.30 1.66
CA GLN A 294 -7.10 -9.57 1.13
C GLN A 294 -7.73 -8.65 2.16
N ILE A 295 -7.92 -9.12 3.40
CA ILE A 295 -8.45 -8.30 4.51
C ILE A 295 -7.56 -7.06 4.71
N ARG A 296 -6.24 -7.23 4.82
CA ARG A 296 -5.30 -6.11 4.98
C ARG A 296 -5.37 -5.10 3.82
N GLN A 297 -5.49 -5.57 2.58
CA GLN A 297 -5.63 -4.69 1.42
C GLN A 297 -6.93 -3.87 1.50
N ILE A 298 -8.04 -4.50 1.92
CA ILE A 298 -9.31 -3.81 2.12
C ILE A 298 -9.18 -2.77 3.22
N GLU A 299 -8.60 -3.10 4.38
CA GLU A 299 -8.42 -2.16 5.49
C GLU A 299 -7.60 -0.92 5.10
N ILE A 300 -6.50 -1.11 4.37
CA ILE A 300 -5.67 -0.01 3.89
C ILE A 300 -6.45 0.89 2.94
N LEU A 301 -7.17 0.29 1.99
CA LEU A 301 -7.93 1.03 0.98
C LEU A 301 -9.12 1.77 1.58
N ASP A 302 -9.85 1.11 2.49
CA ASP A 302 -10.99 1.66 3.20
C ASP A 302 -10.58 2.85 4.08
N LYS A 303 -9.46 2.70 4.80
CA LYS A 303 -8.88 3.79 5.58
C LYS A 303 -8.52 5.01 4.73
N LYS A 304 -7.94 4.80 3.54
CA LYS A 304 -7.61 5.88 2.59
C LYS A 304 -8.87 6.59 2.09
N LEU A 305 -9.91 5.82 1.73
CA LEU A 305 -11.21 6.36 1.31
C LEU A 305 -11.82 7.23 2.39
N LEU A 306 -11.98 6.69 3.60
CA LEU A 306 -12.65 7.38 4.69
C LEU A 306 -11.87 8.63 5.13
N LYS A 307 -10.53 8.54 5.16
CA LYS A 307 -9.66 9.70 5.42
C LYS A 307 -9.88 10.81 4.39
N LYS A 308 -9.84 10.49 3.08
CA LYS A 308 -10.04 11.49 2.02
C LYS A 308 -11.44 12.10 2.09
N TRP A 309 -12.45 11.27 2.35
CA TRP A 309 -13.84 11.70 2.50
C TRP A 309 -14.05 12.63 3.70
N LEU A 310 -13.53 12.30 4.89
CA LEU A 310 -13.62 13.16 6.09
C LEU A 310 -12.87 14.48 5.91
N GLN A 311 -11.71 14.45 5.23
CA GLN A 311 -10.95 15.67 4.95
C GLN A 311 -11.65 16.55 3.91
N LYS A 312 -12.53 15.99 3.06
CA LYS A 312 -13.23 16.66 1.97
C LYS A 312 -12.28 17.32 0.94
N VAL A 313 -11.05 16.81 0.83
CA VAL A 313 -9.99 17.37 -0.05
C VAL A 313 -9.94 16.61 -1.38
N ASN A 314 -9.85 17.38 -2.47
CA ASN A 314 -9.72 16.86 -3.83
C ASN A 314 -10.75 15.78 -4.18
N LEU A 315 -12.00 15.93 -3.75
CA LEU A 315 -13.04 14.92 -4.01
C LEU A 315 -13.47 14.86 -5.48
N HIS A 316 -13.02 15.77 -6.33
CA HIS A 316 -13.21 15.69 -7.78
C HIS A 316 -12.33 14.60 -8.43
N GLU A 317 -11.27 14.15 -7.77
CA GLU A 317 -10.38 13.05 -8.16
C GLU A 317 -11.06 11.69 -7.91
N ALA A 318 -11.02 10.79 -8.90
CA ALA A 318 -11.75 9.51 -8.87
C ALA A 318 -10.85 8.28 -8.65
N GLU A 319 -9.53 8.46 -8.50
CA GLU A 319 -8.52 7.41 -8.48
C GLU A 319 -8.79 6.37 -7.38
N LEU A 320 -9.02 6.82 -6.14
CA LEU A 320 -9.32 5.93 -5.01
C LEU A 320 -10.65 5.18 -5.20
N ILE A 321 -11.65 5.82 -5.79
CA ILE A 321 -12.94 5.19 -6.08
C ILE A 321 -12.76 4.08 -7.13
N ILE A 322 -11.96 4.34 -8.18
CA ILE A 322 -11.65 3.37 -9.21
C ILE A 322 -10.88 2.18 -8.61
N GLU A 323 -9.91 2.43 -7.73
CA GLU A 323 -9.16 1.39 -7.01
C GLU A 323 -10.09 0.52 -6.14
N ALA A 324 -10.98 1.15 -5.37
CA ALA A 324 -11.99 0.48 -4.56
C ALA A 324 -12.92 -0.40 -5.39
N ARG A 325 -13.46 0.14 -6.48
CA ARG A 325 -14.31 -0.62 -7.41
C ARG A 325 -13.58 -1.81 -8.04
N LYS A 326 -12.30 -1.66 -8.40
CA LYS A 326 -11.48 -2.77 -8.90
C LYS A 326 -11.33 -3.88 -7.87
N ASN A 327 -11.16 -3.53 -6.58
CA ASN A 327 -11.13 -4.51 -5.51
C ASN A 327 -12.50 -5.23 -5.39
N LEU A 328 -13.59 -4.47 -5.37
CA LEU A 328 -14.96 -4.98 -5.22
C LEU A 328 -15.43 -5.89 -6.37
N ARG A 329 -14.88 -5.75 -7.59
CA ARG A 329 -15.18 -6.63 -8.73
C ARG A 329 -14.91 -8.12 -8.45
N LYS A 330 -13.94 -8.43 -7.59
CA LYS A 330 -13.66 -9.81 -7.19
C LYS A 330 -14.75 -10.27 -6.21
N ARG A 331 -15.74 -11.02 -6.72
CA ARG A 331 -16.81 -11.62 -5.90
C ARG A 331 -16.21 -12.59 -4.89
N ILE A 332 -16.79 -12.59 -3.70
CA ILE A 332 -16.48 -13.54 -2.63
C ILE A 332 -17.67 -14.48 -2.52
N ILE A 333 -17.38 -15.77 -2.39
CA ILE A 333 -18.39 -16.80 -2.11
C ILE A 333 -18.97 -16.49 -0.72
N LYS A 334 -20.29 -16.45 -0.58
CA LYS A 334 -20.93 -16.16 0.73
C LYS A 334 -21.29 -17.41 1.52
N THR A 335 -21.19 -18.59 0.90
CA THR A 335 -21.51 -19.88 1.51
C THR A 335 -20.28 -20.47 2.20
N LYS A 336 -20.48 -21.53 3.01
CA LYS A 336 -19.42 -22.16 3.78
C LYS A 336 -18.44 -22.88 2.85
N VAL A 337 -17.20 -22.38 2.79
CA VAL A 337 -16.16 -22.93 1.88
C VAL A 337 -15.15 -23.83 2.61
N TYR A 338 -15.05 -23.70 3.93
CA TYR A 338 -14.06 -24.40 4.76
C TYR A 338 -14.76 -25.38 5.69
N PHE A 339 -14.28 -26.63 5.67
CA PHE A 339 -14.86 -27.75 6.41
C PHE A 339 -13.83 -28.34 7.33
N LYS A 340 -14.27 -28.70 8.54
CA LYS A 340 -13.45 -29.45 9.48
C LYS A 340 -13.29 -30.90 9.02
N LEU A 341 -12.27 -31.60 9.52
CA LEU A 341 -11.94 -32.96 9.09
C LEU A 341 -13.09 -33.94 9.33
N GLU A 342 -13.80 -33.80 10.44
CA GLU A 342 -14.98 -34.59 10.80
C GLU A 342 -16.16 -34.42 9.85
N GLU A 343 -16.16 -33.37 9.02
CA GLU A 343 -17.21 -33.13 8.02
C GLU A 343 -16.87 -33.79 6.66
N TYR A 344 -15.68 -34.37 6.48
CA TYR A 344 -15.32 -34.99 5.21
C TYR A 344 -15.98 -36.36 5.05
N ASN A 345 -16.43 -36.64 3.83
CA ASN A 345 -16.82 -37.99 3.44
C ASN A 345 -15.56 -38.87 3.39
N PHE A 346 -15.44 -39.77 4.36
CA PHE A 346 -14.30 -40.66 4.56
C PHE A 346 -14.71 -42.12 4.36
N ARG A 347 -13.83 -42.91 3.72
CA ARG A 347 -13.99 -44.36 3.55
C ARG A 347 -12.74 -45.07 4.08
N PRO A 348 -12.87 -46.04 5.00
CA PRO A 348 -11.72 -46.75 5.59
C PRO A 348 -10.84 -47.49 4.56
N ASP A 349 -11.42 -47.94 3.45
CA ASP A 349 -10.68 -48.61 2.38
C ASP A 349 -9.68 -47.70 1.65
N MET A 350 -9.80 -46.37 1.81
CA MET A 350 -9.02 -45.36 1.10
C MET A 350 -8.97 -45.61 -0.42
N SER A 351 -10.04 -46.21 -0.99
CA SER A 351 -10.20 -46.44 -2.43
C SER A 351 -10.38 -45.13 -3.18
N ALA A 352 -10.94 -44.13 -2.50
CA ALA A 352 -11.02 -42.74 -2.92
C ALA A 352 -10.44 -41.81 -1.85
N ARG A 353 -9.92 -40.67 -2.29
CA ARG A 353 -9.48 -39.60 -1.38
C ARG A 353 -10.71 -39.03 -0.64
N PRO A 354 -10.61 -38.76 0.68
CA PRO A 354 -11.70 -38.13 1.40
C PRO A 354 -12.11 -36.80 0.74
N SER A 355 -13.41 -36.57 0.65
CA SER A 355 -13.99 -35.46 -0.12
C SER A 355 -14.88 -34.58 0.75
N ARG A 356 -14.94 -33.29 0.43
CA ARG A 356 -15.82 -32.33 1.12
C ARG A 356 -17.30 -32.69 0.91
N PRO A 357 -18.21 -32.30 1.84
CA PRO A 357 -19.64 -32.37 1.59
C PRO A 357 -20.00 -31.64 0.30
N VAL A 358 -20.89 -32.21 -0.50
CA VAL A 358 -21.49 -31.49 -1.63
C VAL A 358 -22.49 -30.51 -1.03
N GLU A 359 -22.32 -29.21 -1.28
CA GLU A 359 -23.38 -28.24 -1.01
C GLU A 359 -24.58 -28.65 -1.89
N VAL A 360 -25.65 -29.17 -1.26
CA VAL A 360 -26.95 -29.27 -1.92
C VAL A 360 -27.36 -27.83 -2.17
N ALA A 361 -27.12 -27.34 -3.39
CA ALA A 361 -27.62 -26.04 -3.81
C ALA A 361 -29.13 -26.03 -3.53
N ALA A 362 -29.56 -25.19 -2.60
CA ALA A 362 -30.97 -24.95 -2.38
C ALA A 362 -31.58 -24.55 -3.72
N SER A 363 -32.35 -25.47 -4.30
CA SER A 363 -33.18 -25.22 -5.45
C SER A 363 -34.07 -24.03 -5.11
N THR A 364 -33.78 -22.87 -5.69
CA THR A 364 -34.74 -21.77 -5.76
C THR A 364 -35.85 -22.22 -6.71
N SER A 365 -36.78 -22.99 -6.17
CA SER A 365 -38.13 -23.18 -6.69
C SER A 365 -39.07 -22.51 -5.69
N GLY A 366 -39.56 -21.32 -6.04
CA GLY A 366 -40.50 -20.59 -5.19
C GLY A 366 -40.82 -19.24 -5.82
N ARG A 367 -41.93 -19.25 -6.57
CA ARG A 367 -42.63 -18.20 -7.30
C ARG A 367 -42.43 -16.75 -6.84
#